data_AF-A0A1I8ADQ2-F1
#
_entry.id   AF-A0A1I8ADQ2-F1
#
_cell.length_a   1.000
_cell.length_b   1.000
_cell.length_c   1.000
_cell.angle_alpha   90.00
_cell.angle_beta   90.00
_cell.angle_gamma   90.00
#
_symmetry.space_group_name_H-M   'P 1'
#
loop_
_entity.id
_entity.type
_entity.pdbx_description
1 polymer ?
#
loop_
_entity_poly.entity_id
_entity_poly.type
_entity_poly.pdbx_seq_one_letter_code
_entity_poly.pdbx_strand_id
1 'polypeptide(L)'
;FLGQITGKHEVAALADNLLVNVTTCCVFIAMAVWICCRGIGTTMTVQYGLVALQLIVLLGFAMAAFGGSSEAPPLTFEMDWFNPFGVESFSAFTAGLSLSIFIFWGWDVCLSISEESVGSDDVPGKAATLTVLLILGLYLENVFAHLAGPVMGPLAILMSIAVLASTAASLQSTFVSPARTLLAMGYYGAVPERFASVCPRSKTPRYATICAGVAAGVFYVTMRTLSENVLADTITALGMMICFYYSLTAFACVWYFRHSLTDSLRHFLMRGLCPLLGGGILSVIFLQTAYDSASPSFGSGSHVGGLGLVFVIAMIITLLGLVLMMLSRLRAPAFFLGMTLRRHAT
;
A
#
# COMPACT_ATOMS: atom_id res chain seq x y z
N PHE A 1 9.93 -13.44 16.34
CA PHE A 1 11.36 -13.10 16.34
C PHE A 1 12.02 -13.23 17.72
N LEU A 2 11.79 -12.30 18.67
CA LEU A 2 12.50 -12.33 19.97
C LEU A 2 12.26 -13.63 20.77
N GLY A 3 11.05 -14.18 20.73
CA GLY A 3 10.75 -15.49 21.34
C GLY A 3 11.52 -16.66 20.69
N GLN A 4 11.79 -16.60 19.38
CA GLN A 4 12.58 -17.62 18.67
C GLN A 4 14.07 -17.52 19.00
N ILE A 5 14.61 -16.30 19.13
CA ILE A 5 16.00 -16.08 19.53
C ILE A 5 16.25 -16.50 20.98
N THR A 6 15.32 -16.17 21.87
CA THR A 6 15.49 -16.42 23.31
C THR A 6 15.09 -17.83 23.73
N GLY A 7 14.40 -18.58 22.86
CA GLY A 7 13.84 -19.90 23.17
C GLY A 7 12.79 -19.88 24.28
N LYS A 8 12.32 -18.70 24.68
CA LYS A 8 11.36 -18.53 25.79
C LYS A 8 9.96 -18.32 25.22
N HIS A 9 9.07 -19.27 25.49
CA HIS A 9 7.65 -19.17 25.13
C HIS A 9 6.97 -17.95 25.74
N GLU A 10 7.37 -17.52 26.94
CA GLU A 10 6.87 -16.29 27.57
C GLU A 10 7.14 -15.04 26.72
N VAL A 11 8.31 -14.95 26.09
CA VAL A 11 8.67 -13.81 25.21
C VAL A 11 7.89 -13.86 23.90
N ALA A 12 7.51 -15.04 23.42
CA ALA A 12 6.62 -15.17 22.28
C ALA A 12 5.18 -14.75 22.63
N ALA A 13 4.69 -15.12 23.82
CA ALA A 13 3.35 -14.76 24.30
C ALA A 13 3.16 -13.25 24.50
N LEU A 14 4.25 -12.47 24.66
CA LEU A 14 4.17 -11.00 24.66
C LEU A 14 3.60 -10.42 23.35
N ALA A 15 3.65 -11.15 22.23
CA ALA A 15 3.09 -10.69 20.96
C ALA A 15 1.56 -10.57 20.99
N ASP A 16 0.89 -11.40 21.82
CA ASP A 16 -0.56 -11.42 22.00
C ASP A 16 -1.03 -10.36 23.00
N ASN A 17 -0.10 -9.77 23.77
CA ASN A 17 -0.42 -8.68 24.67
C ASN A 17 -0.71 -7.40 23.88
N LEU A 18 -1.95 -6.91 24.00
CA LEU A 18 -2.44 -5.72 23.30
C LEU A 18 -1.51 -4.51 23.48
N LEU A 19 -1.07 -4.23 24.71
CA LEU A 19 -0.27 -3.05 25.01
C LEU A 19 1.13 -3.16 24.42
N VAL A 20 1.76 -4.34 24.52
CA VAL A 20 3.09 -4.59 23.94
C VAL A 20 3.04 -4.49 22.42
N ASN A 21 2.04 -5.10 21.80
CA ASN A 21 1.81 -5.08 20.36
C ASN A 21 1.63 -3.64 19.86
N VAL A 22 0.71 -2.89 20.49
CA VAL A 22 0.41 -1.50 20.14
C VAL A 22 1.65 -0.61 20.28
N THR A 23 2.33 -0.70 21.42
CA THR A 23 3.52 0.11 21.70
C THR A 23 4.63 -0.18 20.69
N THR A 24 4.87 -1.45 20.37
CA THR A 24 5.90 -1.88 19.42
C THR A 24 5.62 -1.30 18.03
N CYS A 25 4.39 -1.40 17.53
CA CYS A 25 4.03 -0.85 16.23
C CYS A 25 4.09 0.68 16.20
N CYS A 26 3.68 1.38 17.27
CA CYS A 26 3.86 2.83 17.37
C CYS A 26 5.34 3.24 17.34
N VAL A 27 6.24 2.46 17.96
CA VAL A 27 7.68 2.68 17.88
C VAL A 27 8.19 2.50 16.46
N PHE A 28 7.76 1.46 15.73
CA PHE A 28 8.12 1.29 14.31
C PHE A 28 7.63 2.43 13.42
N ILE A 29 6.40 2.91 13.63
CA ILE A 29 5.86 4.08 12.93
C ILE A 29 6.71 5.32 13.23
N ALA A 30 7.03 5.57 14.50
CA ALA A 30 7.86 6.71 14.90
C ALA A 30 9.27 6.65 14.30
N MET A 31 9.88 5.46 14.23
CA MET A 31 11.17 5.25 13.58
C MET A 31 11.10 5.53 12.07
N ALA A 32 10.08 5.02 11.39
CA ALA A 32 9.89 5.27 9.96
C ALA A 32 9.71 6.77 9.67
N VAL A 33 8.86 7.45 10.44
CA VAL A 33 8.69 8.91 10.36
C VAL A 33 10.00 9.64 10.59
N TRP A 34 10.78 9.22 11.60
CA TRP A 34 12.07 9.83 11.91
C TRP A 34 13.09 9.67 10.78
N ILE A 35 13.14 8.49 10.13
CA ILE A 35 13.99 8.24 8.95
C ILE A 35 13.56 9.17 7.80
N CYS A 36 12.27 9.22 7.48
CA CYS A 36 11.74 10.11 6.42
C CYS A 36 12.03 11.59 6.72
N CYS A 37 12.02 11.99 7.99
CA CYS A 37 12.33 13.35 8.40
C CYS A 37 13.82 13.73 8.29
N ARG A 38 14.74 12.74 8.19
CA ARG A 38 16.19 12.94 8.07
C ARG A 38 16.64 13.31 6.66
N GLY A 39 15.82 13.02 5.64
CA GLY A 39 16.12 13.35 4.25
C GLY A 39 15.94 12.16 3.32
N ILE A 40 15.78 12.45 2.02
CA ILE A 40 15.64 11.39 1.00
C ILE A 40 16.91 10.55 0.87
N GLY A 41 18.10 11.15 1.02
CA GLY A 41 19.37 10.42 0.96
C GLY A 41 19.48 9.34 2.04
N THR A 42 19.16 9.68 3.30
CA THR A 42 19.14 8.70 4.40
C THR A 42 18.08 7.62 4.16
N THR A 43 16.89 8.03 3.73
CA THR A 43 15.77 7.11 3.38
C THR A 43 16.21 6.11 2.31
N MET A 44 16.88 6.58 1.26
CA MET A 44 17.43 5.76 0.17
C MET A 44 18.51 4.79 0.68
N THR A 45 19.47 5.24 1.48
CA THR A 45 20.53 4.37 2.03
C THR A 45 19.96 3.26 2.90
N VAL A 46 18.98 3.59 3.77
CA VAL A 46 18.29 2.59 4.60
C VAL A 46 17.52 1.61 3.71
N GLN A 47 16.79 2.10 2.70
CA GLN A 47 16.04 1.25 1.78
C GLN A 47 16.96 0.27 1.05
N TYR A 48 18.10 0.74 0.55
CA TYR A 48 19.08 -0.11 -0.13
C TYR A 48 19.65 -1.19 0.79
N GLY A 49 19.98 -0.84 2.04
CA GLY A 49 20.42 -1.81 3.03
C GLY A 49 19.37 -2.88 3.32
N LEU A 50 18.12 -2.48 3.53
CA LEU A 50 17.02 -3.40 3.81
C LEU A 50 16.70 -4.31 2.61
N VAL A 51 16.71 -3.77 1.39
CA VAL A 51 16.46 -4.56 0.16
C VAL A 51 17.62 -5.50 -0.13
N ALA A 52 18.87 -5.06 0.03
CA ALA A 52 20.03 -5.93 -0.14
C ALA A 52 19.99 -7.12 0.82
N LEU A 53 19.65 -6.88 2.09
CA LEU A 53 19.44 -7.95 3.07
C LEU A 53 18.35 -8.93 2.63
N GLN A 54 17.20 -8.42 2.16
CA GLN A 54 16.10 -9.25 1.66
C GLN A 54 16.53 -10.12 0.49
N LEU A 55 17.24 -9.55 -0.49
CA LEU A 55 17.74 -10.29 -1.65
C LEU A 55 18.75 -11.36 -1.26
N ILE A 56 19.67 -11.06 -0.33
CA ILE A 56 20.65 -12.04 0.16
C ILE A 56 19.94 -13.21 0.84
N VAL A 57 18.97 -12.93 1.71
CA VAL A 57 18.22 -13.99 2.40
C VAL A 57 17.36 -14.79 1.42
N LEU A 58 16.72 -14.14 0.44
CA LEU A 58 15.91 -14.81 -0.58
C LEU A 58 16.78 -15.69 -1.50
N LEU A 59 17.95 -15.22 -1.91
CA LEU A 59 18.89 -16.03 -2.70
C LEU A 59 19.43 -17.21 -1.90
N GLY A 60 19.80 -16.99 -0.63
CA GLY A 60 20.18 -18.06 0.29
C GLY A 60 19.07 -19.09 0.47
N PHE A 61 17.83 -18.62 0.54
CA PHE A 61 16.64 -19.46 0.57
C PHE A 61 16.48 -20.31 -0.68
N ALA A 62 16.53 -19.69 -1.86
CA ALA A 62 16.40 -20.39 -3.12
C ALA A 62 17.49 -21.47 -3.26
N MET A 63 18.76 -21.15 -2.96
CA MET A 63 19.86 -22.12 -3.00
C MET A 63 19.64 -23.30 -2.04
N ALA A 64 19.17 -23.04 -0.83
CA ALA A 64 18.85 -24.09 0.13
C ALA A 64 17.68 -24.96 -0.35
N ALA A 65 16.66 -24.35 -0.96
CA ALA A 65 15.49 -25.05 -1.50
C ALA A 65 15.84 -26.00 -2.65
N PHE A 66 16.79 -25.63 -3.51
CA PHE A 66 17.29 -26.53 -4.56
C PHE A 66 18.24 -27.62 -4.03
N GLY A 67 18.85 -27.42 -2.85
CA GLY A 67 19.76 -28.39 -2.23
C GLY A 67 19.10 -29.37 -1.25
N GLY A 68 17.91 -29.07 -0.76
CA GLY A 68 17.14 -29.93 0.15
C GLY A 68 16.26 -30.94 -0.59
N SER A 69 16.20 -32.18 -0.12
CA SER A 69 15.21 -33.15 -0.58
C SER A 69 13.82 -32.70 -0.13
N SER A 70 12.99 -32.23 -1.06
CA SER A 70 11.60 -31.84 -0.76
C SER A 70 10.78 -33.10 -0.46
N GLU A 71 10.38 -33.28 0.80
CA GLU A 71 9.34 -34.26 1.19
C GLU A 71 7.93 -33.81 0.77
N ALA A 72 7.75 -32.52 0.44
CA ALA A 72 6.48 -32.01 -0.04
C ALA A 72 6.19 -32.54 -1.46
N PRO A 73 4.98 -33.06 -1.71
CA PRO A 73 4.61 -33.55 -3.03
C PRO A 73 4.76 -32.41 -4.06
N PRO A 74 5.29 -32.71 -5.26
CA PRO A 74 5.40 -31.70 -6.31
C PRO A 74 4.00 -31.20 -6.64
N LEU A 75 3.83 -29.87 -6.65
CA LEU A 75 2.61 -29.25 -7.17
C LEU A 75 2.44 -29.68 -8.62
N THR A 76 1.42 -30.50 -8.88
CA THR A 76 1.07 -30.89 -10.24
C THR A 76 0.42 -29.70 -10.92
N PHE A 77 0.95 -29.31 -12.09
CA PHE A 77 0.34 -28.27 -12.90
C PHE A 77 -1.07 -28.69 -13.29
N GLU A 78 -2.06 -27.86 -12.95
CA GLU A 78 -3.45 -28.05 -13.34
C GLU A 78 -3.90 -26.88 -14.21
N MET A 79 -4.52 -27.20 -15.36
CA MET A 79 -5.00 -26.18 -16.30
C MET A 79 -6.14 -25.35 -15.70
N ASP A 80 -6.84 -25.88 -14.69
CA ASP A 80 -7.96 -25.22 -14.02
C ASP A 80 -7.54 -23.99 -13.22
N TRP A 81 -6.24 -23.83 -12.90
CA TRP A 81 -5.72 -22.61 -12.27
C TRP A 81 -5.94 -21.35 -13.12
N PHE A 82 -6.11 -21.51 -14.43
CA PHE A 82 -6.36 -20.42 -15.37
C PHE A 82 -7.85 -20.25 -15.70
N ASN A 83 -8.74 -21.01 -15.07
CA ASN A 83 -10.18 -20.95 -15.33
C ASN A 83 -10.83 -19.82 -14.50
N PRO A 84 -11.18 -18.67 -15.10
CA PRO A 84 -11.78 -17.55 -14.37
C PRO A 84 -13.20 -17.86 -13.88
N PHE A 85 -13.81 -18.95 -14.36
CA PHE A 85 -15.15 -19.41 -13.98
C PHE A 85 -15.13 -20.51 -12.92
N GLY A 86 -13.94 -20.94 -12.47
CA GLY A 86 -13.79 -21.92 -11.39
C GLY A 86 -14.11 -21.35 -10.00
N VAL A 87 -14.40 -20.06 -9.90
CA VAL A 87 -14.66 -19.39 -8.63
C VAL A 87 -16.12 -19.58 -8.20
N GLU A 88 -16.32 -20.04 -6.96
CA GLU A 88 -17.63 -20.42 -6.42
C GLU A 88 -18.68 -19.31 -6.44
N SER A 89 -18.26 -18.04 -6.39
CA SER A 89 -19.15 -16.88 -6.48
C SER A 89 -18.42 -15.61 -6.93
N PHE A 90 -19.19 -14.63 -7.40
CA PHE A 90 -18.65 -13.32 -7.72
C PHE A 90 -18.06 -12.61 -6.48
N SER A 91 -18.63 -12.84 -5.29
CA SER A 91 -18.11 -12.30 -4.03
C SER A 91 -16.71 -12.86 -3.72
N ALA A 92 -16.54 -14.19 -3.83
CA ALA A 92 -15.24 -14.86 -3.67
C ALA A 92 -14.20 -14.34 -4.68
N PHE A 93 -14.63 -14.13 -5.92
CA PHE A 93 -13.78 -13.52 -6.96
C PHE A 93 -13.31 -12.11 -6.56
N THR A 94 -14.23 -11.24 -6.13
CA THR A 94 -13.88 -9.87 -5.72
C THR A 94 -13.05 -9.81 -4.44
N ALA A 95 -13.27 -10.72 -3.49
CA ALA A 95 -12.47 -10.83 -2.27
C ALA A 95 -11.02 -11.23 -2.59
N GLY A 96 -10.83 -12.25 -3.44
CA GLY A 96 -9.51 -12.66 -3.92
C GLY A 96 -8.80 -11.54 -4.69
N LEU A 97 -9.53 -10.85 -5.57
CA LEU A 97 -8.98 -9.75 -6.35
C LEU A 97 -8.62 -8.53 -5.48
N SER A 98 -9.40 -8.23 -4.44
CA SER A 98 -9.08 -7.17 -3.46
C SER A 98 -7.79 -7.48 -2.70
N LEU A 99 -7.60 -8.74 -2.28
CA LEU A 99 -6.35 -9.19 -1.67
C LEU A 99 -5.18 -9.07 -2.65
N SER A 100 -5.35 -9.47 -3.92
CA SER A 100 -4.33 -9.29 -4.95
C SER A 100 -3.99 -7.80 -5.14
N ILE A 101 -4.98 -6.92 -5.28
CA ILE A 101 -4.75 -5.47 -5.44
C ILE A 101 -3.96 -4.90 -4.26
N PHE A 102 -4.27 -5.31 -3.03
CA PHE A 102 -3.51 -4.93 -1.85
C PHE A 102 -2.05 -5.38 -1.93
N ILE A 103 -1.79 -6.61 -2.38
CA ILE A 103 -0.44 -7.16 -2.54
C ILE A 103 0.38 -6.43 -3.60
N PHE A 104 -0.24 -6.03 -4.70
CA PHE A 104 0.41 -5.29 -5.81
C PHE A 104 0.44 -3.77 -5.61
N TRP A 105 -0.08 -3.27 -4.49
CA TRP A 105 -0.15 -1.84 -4.20
C TRP A 105 1.23 -1.24 -3.85
N GLY A 106 1.45 0.03 -4.18
CA GLY A 106 2.66 0.79 -3.85
C GLY A 106 3.60 1.09 -5.03
N TRP A 107 3.28 0.64 -6.24
CA TRP A 107 4.04 0.99 -7.46
C TRP A 107 4.00 2.49 -7.79
N ASP A 108 2.95 3.18 -7.37
CA ASP A 108 2.72 4.62 -7.57
C ASP A 108 3.63 5.51 -6.69
N VAL A 109 4.27 4.93 -5.67
CA VAL A 109 5.28 5.63 -4.84
C VAL A 109 6.44 6.16 -5.71
N CYS A 110 6.85 5.40 -6.74
CA CYS A 110 7.88 5.83 -7.69
C CYS A 110 7.51 7.11 -8.45
N LEU A 111 6.21 7.35 -8.68
CA LEU A 111 5.73 8.55 -9.35
C LEU A 111 5.72 9.76 -8.42
N SER A 112 5.58 9.54 -7.10
CA SER A 112 5.59 10.62 -6.11
C SER A 112 6.97 11.26 -5.90
N ILE A 113 8.05 10.57 -6.28
CA ILE A 113 9.45 11.01 -6.15
C ILE A 113 10.05 11.49 -7.49
N SER A 114 9.22 11.76 -8.50
CA SER A 114 9.67 12.06 -9.86
C SER A 114 10.63 13.24 -9.93
N GLU A 115 10.36 14.32 -9.19
CA GLU A 115 11.18 15.54 -9.14
C GLU A 115 12.58 15.33 -8.55
N GLU A 116 12.75 14.32 -7.69
CA GLU A 116 14.01 13.98 -7.03
C GLU A 116 14.76 12.84 -7.74
N SER A 117 14.15 12.28 -8.79
CA SER A 117 14.70 11.16 -9.55
C SER A 117 15.62 11.65 -10.67
N VAL A 118 16.76 10.98 -10.85
CA VAL A 118 17.62 11.21 -12.01
C VAL A 118 16.86 10.76 -13.27
N GLY A 119 16.66 11.67 -14.23
CA GLY A 119 15.87 11.40 -15.43
C GLY A 119 14.35 11.48 -15.20
N SER A 120 13.88 12.55 -14.53
CA SER A 120 12.48 12.76 -14.13
C SER A 120 11.45 12.63 -15.25
N ASP A 121 11.84 12.83 -16.51
CA ASP A 121 10.94 12.85 -17.65
C ASP A 121 10.40 11.46 -18.03
N ASP A 122 11.19 10.40 -17.84
CA ASP A 122 10.86 9.05 -18.29
C ASP A 122 11.17 7.94 -17.29
N VAL A 123 12.15 8.13 -16.40
CA VAL A 123 12.58 7.12 -15.42
C VAL A 123 11.47 6.74 -14.44
N PRO A 124 10.70 7.65 -13.84
CA PRO A 124 9.66 7.28 -12.86
C PRO A 124 8.57 6.37 -13.44
N GLY A 125 8.13 6.64 -14.67
CA GLY A 125 7.13 5.83 -15.36
C GLY A 125 7.64 4.45 -15.76
N LYS A 126 8.89 4.37 -16.24
CA LYS A 126 9.56 3.10 -16.54
C LYS A 126 9.79 2.28 -15.28
N ALA A 127 10.22 2.92 -14.19
CA ALA A 127 10.44 2.29 -12.89
C ALA A 127 9.14 1.68 -12.36
N ALA A 128 8.04 2.45 -12.34
CA ALA A 128 6.72 1.96 -11.94
C ALA A 128 6.29 0.72 -12.74
N THR A 129 6.44 0.76 -14.07
CA THR A 129 6.06 -0.36 -14.96
C THR A 129 6.93 -1.59 -14.71
N LEU A 130 8.25 -1.40 -14.61
CA LEU A 130 9.21 -2.47 -14.31
C LEU A 130 8.92 -3.11 -12.95
N THR A 131 8.63 -2.29 -11.93
CA THR A 131 8.25 -2.77 -10.60
C THR A 131 7.02 -3.66 -10.65
N VAL A 132 5.95 -3.25 -11.34
CA VAL A 132 4.74 -4.08 -11.48
C VAL A 132 5.05 -5.41 -12.16
N LEU A 133 5.83 -5.41 -13.24
CA LEU A 133 6.19 -6.64 -13.96
C LEU A 133 7.08 -7.57 -13.12
N LEU A 134 8.06 -7.02 -12.40
CA LEU A 134 8.93 -7.79 -11.51
C LEU A 134 8.14 -8.41 -10.36
N ILE A 135 7.24 -7.65 -9.74
CA ILE A 135 6.36 -8.17 -8.70
C ILE A 135 5.52 -9.31 -9.28
N LEU A 136 4.89 -9.13 -10.44
CA LEU A 136 4.09 -10.17 -11.07
C LEU A 136 4.89 -11.46 -11.30
N GLY A 137 6.11 -11.35 -11.84
CA GLY A 137 7.00 -12.50 -12.03
C GLY A 137 7.33 -13.22 -10.71
N LEU A 138 7.76 -12.47 -9.69
CA LEU A 138 8.10 -13.04 -8.38
C LEU A 138 6.91 -13.72 -7.68
N TYR A 139 5.69 -13.20 -7.86
CA TYR A 139 4.49 -13.81 -7.28
C TYR A 139 4.01 -15.04 -8.04
N LEU A 140 4.21 -15.11 -9.36
CA LEU A 140 3.94 -16.33 -10.13
C LEU A 140 4.92 -17.45 -9.79
N GLU A 141 6.15 -17.11 -9.42
CA GLU A 141 7.20 -18.04 -9.01
C GLU A 141 7.14 -18.45 -7.53
N ASN A 142 6.16 -17.97 -6.75
CA ASN A 142 6.13 -18.07 -5.28
C ASN A 142 5.76 -19.46 -4.72
N VAL A 143 6.32 -20.50 -5.33
CA VAL A 143 6.45 -21.89 -4.82
C VAL A 143 7.34 -21.93 -3.56
N PHE A 144 8.21 -20.92 -3.38
CA PHE A 144 9.23 -20.88 -2.34
C PHE A 144 8.69 -20.69 -0.90
N ALA A 145 7.57 -19.98 -0.72
CA ALA A 145 6.99 -19.77 0.62
C ALA A 145 6.44 -21.08 1.24
N HIS A 146 5.90 -21.98 0.42
CA HIS A 146 5.42 -23.29 0.86
C HIS A 146 6.56 -24.27 1.19
N LEU A 147 7.76 -24.04 0.65
CA LEU A 147 8.95 -24.86 0.88
C LEU A 147 9.77 -24.42 2.10
N ALA A 148 9.43 -23.30 2.74
CA ALA A 148 10.30 -22.69 3.73
C ALA A 148 10.43 -23.43 5.06
N GLY A 149 9.35 -24.10 5.49
CA GLY A 149 9.32 -24.88 6.73
C GLY A 149 10.30 -26.07 6.69
N PRO A 150 10.21 -26.97 5.68
CA PRO A 150 11.07 -28.15 5.60
C PRO A 150 12.53 -27.85 5.25
N VAL A 151 12.80 -26.80 4.46
CA VAL A 151 14.11 -26.57 3.82
C VAL A 151 15.14 -25.89 4.72
N MET A 152 14.72 -24.98 5.61
CA MET A 152 15.68 -24.06 6.24
C MET A 152 16.26 -24.49 7.58
N GLY A 153 15.67 -25.47 8.27
CA GLY A 153 16.17 -25.92 9.58
C GLY A 153 16.52 -24.74 10.52
N PRO A 154 17.73 -24.69 11.11
CA PRO A 154 18.17 -23.58 11.98
C PRO A 154 18.20 -22.18 11.34
N LEU A 155 18.22 -22.08 10.00
CA LEU A 155 18.29 -20.80 9.28
C LEU A 155 16.92 -20.11 9.13
N ALA A 156 15.83 -20.70 9.61
CA ALA A 156 14.49 -20.10 9.58
C ALA A 156 14.41 -18.73 10.29
N ILE A 157 15.35 -18.45 11.21
CA ILE A 157 15.49 -17.14 11.86
C ILE A 157 15.85 -16.05 10.82
N LEU A 158 16.65 -16.36 9.81
CA LEU A 158 17.01 -15.40 8.75
C LEU A 158 15.78 -14.97 7.94
N MET A 159 14.85 -15.90 7.66
CA MET A 159 13.58 -15.56 7.01
C MET A 159 12.75 -14.61 7.87
N SER A 160 12.69 -14.84 9.17
CA SER A 160 11.99 -13.93 10.09
C SER A 160 12.62 -12.53 10.12
N ILE A 161 13.96 -12.44 10.03
CA ILE A 161 14.69 -11.16 9.92
C ILE A 161 14.37 -10.49 8.58
N ALA A 162 14.38 -11.22 7.47
CA ALA A 162 14.08 -10.68 6.15
C ALA A 162 12.64 -10.18 6.06
N VAL A 163 11.67 -10.92 6.62
CA VAL A 163 10.27 -10.49 6.69
C VAL A 163 10.15 -9.21 7.53
N LEU A 164 10.79 -9.15 8.71
CA LEU A 164 10.79 -7.94 9.53
C LEU A 164 11.42 -6.75 8.78
N ALA A 165 12.57 -6.95 8.14
CA ALA A 165 13.23 -5.94 7.32
C ALA A 165 12.35 -5.47 6.16
N SER A 166 11.62 -6.39 5.52
CA SER A 166 10.68 -6.09 4.44
C SER A 166 9.51 -5.24 4.92
N THR A 167 8.90 -5.59 6.06
CA THR A 167 7.82 -4.79 6.66
C THR A 167 8.28 -3.39 7.07
N ALA A 168 9.50 -3.26 7.60
CA ALA A 168 10.08 -1.96 7.94
C ALA A 168 10.38 -1.12 6.68
N ALA A 169 10.91 -1.74 5.63
CA ALA A 169 11.19 -1.09 4.35
C ALA A 169 9.91 -0.61 3.65
N SER A 170 8.85 -1.43 3.70
CA SER A 170 7.52 -1.09 3.19
C SER A 170 6.90 0.07 3.97
N LEU A 171 6.90 -0.01 5.31
CA LEU A 171 6.39 1.07 6.16
C LEU A 171 7.09 2.41 5.87
N GLN A 172 8.41 2.39 5.72
CA GLN A 172 9.21 3.57 5.39
C GLN A 172 8.84 4.15 4.02
N SER A 173 8.76 3.32 2.97
CA SER A 173 8.45 3.80 1.62
C SER A 173 7.03 4.37 1.54
N THR A 174 6.07 3.81 2.28
CA THR A 174 4.68 4.30 2.31
C THR A 174 4.57 5.72 2.88
N PHE A 175 5.40 6.13 3.85
CA PHE A 175 5.32 7.48 4.43
C PHE A 175 5.77 8.60 3.47
N VAL A 176 6.49 8.26 2.42
CA VAL A 176 7.03 9.21 1.45
C VAL A 176 5.91 9.87 0.63
N SER A 177 4.92 9.09 0.21
CA SER A 177 3.83 9.57 -0.68
C SER A 177 2.89 10.56 0.02
N PRO A 178 2.26 10.24 1.18
CA PRO A 178 1.35 11.18 1.86
C PRO A 178 2.01 12.51 2.23
N ALA A 179 3.29 12.48 2.62
CA ALA A 179 4.03 13.69 2.97
C ALA A 179 4.16 14.65 1.77
N ARG A 180 4.39 14.12 0.57
CA ARG A 180 4.47 14.92 -0.66
C ARG A 180 3.11 15.35 -1.19
N THR A 181 2.10 14.49 -1.10
CA THR A 181 0.72 14.89 -1.44
C THR A 181 0.29 16.06 -0.57
N LEU A 182 0.49 15.99 0.75
CA LEU A 182 0.16 17.08 1.68
C LEU A 182 1.02 18.33 1.43
N LEU A 183 2.29 18.18 1.09
CA LEU A 183 3.16 19.30 0.70
C LEU A 183 2.62 20.02 -0.54
N ALA A 184 2.30 19.28 -1.61
CA ALA A 184 1.76 19.83 -2.83
C ALA A 184 0.41 20.50 -2.59
N MET A 185 -0.48 19.86 -1.83
CA MET A 185 -1.76 20.45 -1.43
C MET A 185 -1.57 21.73 -0.62
N GLY A 186 -0.57 21.80 0.26
CA GLY A 186 -0.25 23.00 1.05
C GLY A 186 0.29 24.11 0.17
N TYR A 187 1.18 23.78 -0.76
CA TYR A 187 1.76 24.72 -1.71
C TYR A 187 0.70 25.37 -2.61
N TYR A 188 -0.26 24.58 -3.13
CA TYR A 188 -1.37 25.09 -3.95
C TYR A 188 -2.55 25.67 -3.15
N GLY A 189 -2.46 25.71 -1.82
CA GLY A 189 -3.44 26.32 -0.93
C GLY A 189 -4.70 25.47 -0.65
N ALA A 190 -4.68 24.17 -0.94
CA ALA A 190 -5.80 23.26 -0.64
C ALA A 190 -5.84 22.84 0.86
N VAL A 191 -4.71 22.87 1.56
CA VAL A 191 -4.59 22.64 3.00
C VAL A 191 -3.81 23.78 3.66
N PRO A 192 -3.81 23.92 5.01
CA PRO A 192 -3.11 25.02 5.68
C PRO A 192 -1.63 25.16 5.27
N GLU A 193 -1.14 26.40 5.19
CA GLU A 193 0.22 26.73 4.74
C GLU A 193 1.34 26.02 5.52
N ARG A 194 1.07 25.56 6.76
CA ARG A 194 2.02 24.76 7.55
C ARG A 194 2.44 23.48 6.82
N PHE A 195 1.56 22.87 6.02
CA PHE A 195 1.88 21.69 5.21
C PHE A 195 2.81 22.03 4.04
N ALA A 196 2.87 23.29 3.60
CA ALA A 196 3.80 23.76 2.57
C ALA A 196 5.25 23.93 3.09
N SER A 197 5.47 23.79 4.41
CA SER A 197 6.78 24.04 5.02
C SER A 197 7.78 22.91 4.75
N VAL A 198 8.98 23.27 4.30
CA VAL A 198 10.10 22.35 4.07
C VAL A 198 11.20 22.65 5.09
N CYS A 199 11.75 21.62 5.73
CA CYS A 199 12.84 21.82 6.68
C CYS A 199 14.13 22.21 5.94
N PRO A 200 14.81 23.32 6.33
CA PRO A 200 16.03 23.78 5.65
C PRO A 200 17.18 22.77 5.64
N ARG A 201 17.31 21.97 6.71
CA ARG A 201 18.44 21.03 6.89
C ARG A 201 18.27 19.73 6.10
N SER A 202 17.08 19.12 6.16
CA SER A 202 16.81 17.83 5.54
C SER A 202 16.14 17.92 4.17
N LYS A 203 15.70 19.13 3.76
CA LYS A 203 14.93 19.38 2.53
C LYS A 203 13.70 18.48 2.40
N THR A 204 13.05 18.19 3.52
CA THR A 204 11.85 17.33 3.58
C THR A 204 10.66 18.04 4.22
N PRO A 205 9.42 17.69 3.83
CA PRO A 205 8.19 18.25 4.41
C PRO A 205 7.89 17.65 5.78
N ARG A 206 8.76 17.92 6.76
CA ARG A 206 8.75 17.29 8.09
C ARG A 206 7.40 17.39 8.80
N TYR A 207 6.73 18.53 8.70
CA TYR A 207 5.42 18.72 9.32
C TYR A 207 4.38 17.74 8.73
N ALA A 208 4.32 17.63 7.41
CA ALA A 208 3.43 16.71 6.72
C ALA A 208 3.74 15.24 7.07
N THR A 209 5.03 14.87 7.11
CA THR A 209 5.47 13.52 7.49
C THR A 209 5.04 13.16 8.92
N ILE A 210 5.22 14.07 9.87
CA ILE A 210 4.82 13.85 11.27
C ILE A 210 3.29 13.72 11.38
N CYS A 211 2.52 14.59 10.72
CA CYS A 211 1.06 14.50 10.72
C CYS A 211 0.57 13.18 10.13
N ALA A 212 1.16 12.72 9.02
CA ALA A 212 0.85 11.42 8.43
C ALA A 212 1.19 10.26 9.39
N GLY A 213 2.34 10.33 10.06
CA GLY A 213 2.74 9.38 11.10
C GLY A 213 1.78 9.29 12.28
N VAL A 214 1.35 10.45 12.80
CA VAL A 214 0.37 10.52 13.88
C VAL A 214 -0.98 9.96 13.43
N ALA A 215 -1.45 10.31 12.23
CA ALA A 215 -2.69 9.76 11.68
C ALA A 215 -2.62 8.23 11.52
N ALA A 216 -1.51 7.70 11.01
CA ALA A 216 -1.28 6.27 10.89
C ALA A 216 -1.25 5.57 12.27
N GLY A 217 -0.59 6.17 13.26
CA GLY A 217 -0.56 5.67 14.63
C GLY A 217 -1.95 5.62 15.28
N VAL A 218 -2.73 6.70 15.15
CA VAL A 218 -4.12 6.77 15.65
C VAL A 218 -4.99 5.72 14.97
N PHE A 219 -4.90 5.60 13.63
CA PHE A 219 -5.63 4.59 12.88
C PHE A 219 -5.29 3.18 13.35
N TYR A 220 -4.00 2.86 13.47
CA TYR A 220 -3.54 1.55 13.91
C TYR A 220 -3.98 1.22 15.35
N VAL A 221 -3.84 2.14 16.30
CA VAL A 221 -4.31 1.96 17.68
C VAL A 221 -5.81 1.68 17.70
N THR A 222 -6.59 2.50 16.99
CA THR A 222 -8.05 2.36 16.90
C THR A 222 -8.43 0.99 16.34
N MET A 223 -7.82 0.60 15.21
CA MET A 223 -8.05 -0.70 14.60
C MET A 223 -7.70 -1.85 15.54
N ARG A 224 -6.55 -1.77 16.21
CA ARG A 224 -6.08 -2.80 17.14
C ARG A 224 -6.96 -2.95 18.38
N THR A 225 -7.69 -1.91 18.76
CA THR A 225 -8.68 -1.98 19.85
C THR A 225 -10.07 -2.44 19.42
N LEU A 226 -10.44 -2.25 18.15
CA LEU A 226 -11.80 -2.54 17.66
C LEU A 226 -11.94 -3.88 16.93
N SER A 227 -10.85 -4.39 16.35
CA SER A 227 -10.87 -5.60 15.51
C SER A 227 -10.20 -6.78 16.20
N GLU A 228 -10.87 -7.93 16.18
CA GLU A 228 -10.29 -9.20 16.62
C GLU A 228 -9.17 -9.66 15.68
N ASN A 229 -9.35 -9.48 14.37
CA ASN A 229 -8.35 -9.76 13.35
C ASN A 229 -8.05 -8.53 12.49
N VAL A 230 -7.27 -7.63 13.07
CA VAL A 230 -6.88 -6.34 12.50
C VAL A 230 -6.27 -6.47 11.11
N LEU A 231 -5.47 -7.51 10.88
CA LEU A 231 -4.82 -7.73 9.60
C LEU A 231 -5.86 -7.96 8.50
N ALA A 232 -6.77 -8.89 8.71
CA ALA A 232 -7.82 -9.21 7.72
C ALA A 232 -8.72 -7.98 7.44
N ASP A 233 -9.16 -7.29 8.48
CA ASP A 233 -10.06 -6.14 8.34
C ASP A 233 -9.36 -4.94 7.68
N THR A 234 -8.09 -4.70 8.01
CA THR A 234 -7.33 -3.60 7.43
C THR A 234 -6.97 -3.88 5.98
N ILE A 235 -6.58 -5.11 5.63
CA ILE A 235 -6.27 -5.50 4.24
C ILE A 235 -7.49 -5.32 3.35
N THR A 236 -8.65 -5.82 3.77
CA THR A 236 -9.89 -5.73 2.99
C THR A 236 -10.40 -4.30 2.90
N ALA A 237 -10.36 -3.52 3.99
CA ALA A 237 -10.74 -2.10 3.97
C ALA A 237 -9.81 -1.28 3.08
N LEU A 238 -8.49 -1.48 3.17
CA LEU A 238 -7.51 -0.81 2.31
C LEU A 238 -7.69 -1.22 0.85
N GLY A 239 -7.90 -2.50 0.54
CA GLY A 239 -8.18 -2.97 -0.81
C GLY A 239 -9.37 -2.26 -1.45
N MET A 240 -10.45 -2.07 -0.68
CA MET A 240 -11.61 -1.27 -1.10
C MET A 240 -11.24 0.20 -1.36
N MET A 241 -10.50 0.84 -0.44
CA MET A 241 -10.04 2.22 -0.63
C MET A 241 -9.13 2.38 -1.85
N ILE A 242 -8.26 1.40 -2.12
CA ILE A 242 -7.38 1.36 -3.29
C ILE A 242 -8.20 1.33 -4.58
N CYS A 243 -9.20 0.45 -4.65
CA CYS A 243 -10.12 0.38 -5.78
C CYS A 243 -10.81 1.74 -6.02
N PHE A 244 -11.27 2.39 -4.94
CA PHE A 244 -11.93 3.69 -5.03
C PHE A 244 -11.03 4.77 -5.63
N TYR A 245 -9.84 5.00 -5.07
CA TYR A 245 -9.00 6.12 -5.52
C TYR A 245 -8.35 5.85 -6.88
N TYR A 246 -7.97 4.61 -7.21
CA TYR A 246 -7.46 4.26 -8.53
C TYR A 246 -8.54 4.36 -9.60
N SER A 247 -9.78 3.97 -9.28
CA SER A 247 -10.90 4.15 -10.20
C SER A 247 -11.17 5.64 -10.48
N LEU A 248 -11.20 6.48 -9.44
CA LEU A 248 -11.36 7.92 -9.59
C LEU A 248 -10.23 8.54 -10.42
N THR A 249 -8.98 8.10 -10.20
CA THR A 249 -7.81 8.56 -10.95
C THR A 249 -7.91 8.16 -12.42
N ALA A 250 -8.36 6.94 -12.70
CA ALA A 250 -8.53 6.45 -14.06
C ALA A 250 -9.62 7.24 -14.82
N PHE A 251 -10.77 7.49 -14.18
CA PHE A 251 -11.81 8.34 -14.78
C PHE A 251 -11.36 9.79 -14.97
N ALA A 252 -10.61 10.34 -14.02
CA ALA A 252 -10.03 11.68 -14.15
C ALA A 252 -9.05 11.76 -15.33
N CYS A 253 -8.24 10.72 -15.57
CA CYS A 253 -7.34 10.62 -16.72
C CYS A 253 -8.12 10.67 -18.06
N VAL A 254 -9.15 9.83 -18.20
CA VAL A 254 -10.00 9.81 -19.41
C VAL A 254 -10.68 11.16 -19.61
N TRP A 255 -11.21 11.75 -18.54
CA TRP A 255 -11.86 13.05 -18.60
C TRP A 255 -10.89 14.17 -19.00
N TYR A 256 -9.69 14.19 -18.42
CA TYR A 256 -8.68 15.21 -18.70
C TYR A 256 -8.19 15.15 -20.15
N PHE A 257 -7.90 13.95 -20.66
CA PHE A 257 -7.38 13.75 -22.01
C PHE A 257 -8.46 13.58 -23.09
N ARG A 258 -9.75 13.75 -22.77
CA ARG A 258 -10.90 13.50 -23.65
C ARG A 258 -10.80 14.16 -25.03
N HIS A 259 -10.17 15.33 -25.10
CA HIS A 259 -10.02 16.08 -26.36
C HIS A 259 -8.86 15.59 -27.23
N SER A 260 -7.95 14.78 -26.69
CA SER A 260 -6.77 14.23 -27.41
C SER A 260 -6.90 12.75 -27.77
N LEU A 261 -8.05 12.13 -27.45
CA LEU A 261 -8.26 10.69 -27.62
C LEU A 261 -8.27 10.28 -29.09
N THR A 262 -8.71 11.16 -29.99
CA THR A 262 -8.84 10.89 -31.43
C THR A 262 -7.59 11.23 -32.23
N ASP A 263 -6.55 11.79 -31.60
CA ASP A 263 -5.35 12.25 -32.31
C ASP A 263 -4.47 11.09 -32.80
N SER A 264 -4.48 9.96 -32.10
CA SER A 264 -3.66 8.78 -32.41
C SER A 264 -4.24 7.52 -31.77
N LEU A 265 -4.08 6.37 -32.43
CA LEU A 265 -4.44 5.06 -31.87
C LEU A 265 -3.76 4.82 -30.51
N ARG A 266 -2.51 5.26 -30.35
CA ARG A 266 -1.79 5.15 -29.08
C ARG A 266 -2.45 5.99 -27.98
N HIS A 267 -2.92 7.19 -28.31
CA HIS A 267 -3.63 8.05 -27.36
C HIS A 267 -4.99 7.47 -27.00
N PHE A 268 -5.74 6.96 -27.97
CA PHE A 268 -7.00 6.27 -27.73
C PHE A 268 -6.82 5.10 -26.76
N LEU A 269 -5.82 4.23 -27.00
CA LEU A 269 -5.57 3.07 -26.15
C LEU A 269 -5.07 3.46 -24.75
N MET A 270 -4.00 4.27 -24.67
CA MET A 270 -3.32 4.55 -23.39
C MET A 270 -4.01 5.59 -22.52
N ARG A 271 -4.71 6.56 -23.12
CA ARG A 271 -5.40 7.65 -22.38
C ARG A 271 -6.91 7.41 -22.26
N GLY A 272 -7.48 6.57 -23.12
CA GLY A 272 -8.92 6.27 -23.17
C GLY A 272 -9.22 4.86 -22.70
N LEU A 273 -8.99 3.87 -23.55
CA LEU A 273 -9.47 2.49 -23.36
C LEU A 273 -8.88 1.82 -22.12
N CYS A 274 -7.55 1.80 -21.95
CA CYS A 274 -6.91 1.12 -20.81
C CYS A 274 -7.32 1.74 -19.46
N PRO A 275 -7.29 3.08 -19.26
CA PRO A 275 -7.79 3.68 -18.03
C PRO A 275 -9.29 3.45 -17.83
N LEU A 276 -10.12 3.54 -18.87
CA LEU A 276 -11.57 3.35 -18.74
C LEU A 276 -11.93 1.93 -18.30
N LEU A 277 -11.30 0.92 -18.93
CA LEU A 277 -11.50 -0.48 -18.56
C LEU A 277 -11.01 -0.76 -17.13
N GLY A 278 -9.79 -0.31 -16.79
CA GLY A 278 -9.26 -0.47 -15.43
C GLY A 278 -10.11 0.22 -14.37
N GLY A 279 -10.51 1.48 -14.62
CA GLY A 279 -11.38 2.24 -13.72
C GLY A 279 -12.77 1.62 -13.56
N GLY A 280 -13.32 1.05 -14.63
CA GLY A 280 -14.59 0.32 -14.61
C GLY A 280 -14.51 -0.97 -13.80
N ILE A 281 -13.48 -1.80 -14.03
CA ILE A 281 -13.26 -3.04 -13.26
C ILE A 281 -13.09 -2.73 -11.77
N LEU A 282 -12.24 -1.75 -11.43
CA LEU A 282 -12.03 -1.33 -10.04
C LEU A 282 -13.30 -0.73 -9.40
N SER A 283 -14.14 -0.04 -10.16
CA SER A 283 -15.45 0.43 -9.67
C SER A 283 -16.36 -0.73 -9.29
N VAL A 284 -16.44 -1.76 -10.13
CA VAL A 284 -17.29 -2.92 -9.88
C VAL A 284 -16.81 -3.66 -8.62
N ILE A 285 -15.50 -3.86 -8.47
CA ILE A 285 -14.91 -4.49 -7.29
C ILE A 285 -15.19 -3.66 -6.04
N PHE A 286 -15.04 -2.33 -6.13
CA PHE A 286 -15.36 -1.42 -5.02
C PHE A 286 -16.82 -1.56 -4.58
N LEU A 287 -17.77 -1.49 -5.52
CA LEU A 287 -19.20 -1.57 -5.22
C LEU A 287 -19.58 -2.94 -4.64
N GLN A 288 -19.05 -4.03 -5.22
CA GLN A 288 -19.29 -5.38 -4.73
C GLN A 288 -18.71 -5.58 -3.33
N THR A 289 -17.46 -5.17 -3.10
CA THR A 289 -16.80 -5.28 -1.79
C THR A 289 -17.54 -4.43 -0.76
N ALA A 290 -18.02 -3.23 -1.13
CA ALA A 290 -18.82 -2.39 -0.25
C ALA A 290 -20.15 -3.06 0.13
N TYR A 291 -20.82 -3.73 -0.80
CA TYR A 291 -22.03 -4.50 -0.52
C TYR A 291 -21.74 -5.70 0.41
N ASP A 292 -20.74 -6.51 0.08
CA ASP A 292 -20.40 -7.73 0.83
C ASP A 292 -19.93 -7.41 2.25
N SER A 293 -19.12 -6.36 2.40
CA SER A 293 -18.59 -5.91 3.69
C SER A 293 -19.61 -5.31 4.63
N ALA A 294 -20.82 -4.96 4.16
CA ALA A 294 -21.90 -4.53 5.03
C ALA A 294 -22.39 -5.67 5.94
N SER A 295 -22.22 -6.92 5.52
CA SER A 295 -22.55 -8.08 6.35
C SER A 295 -21.59 -8.23 7.54
N PRO A 296 -22.09 -8.51 8.77
CA PRO A 296 -21.24 -8.71 9.95
C PRO A 296 -20.22 -9.83 9.83
N SER A 297 -20.50 -10.85 9.01
CA SER A 297 -19.63 -12.01 8.80
C SER A 297 -18.45 -11.73 7.87
N PHE A 298 -18.40 -10.57 7.22
CA PHE A 298 -17.31 -10.22 6.31
C PHE A 298 -16.04 -9.83 7.07
N GLY A 299 -14.88 -10.22 6.55
CA GLY A 299 -13.58 -9.95 7.20
C GLY A 299 -13.40 -10.79 8.46
N SER A 300 -13.10 -10.14 9.59
CA SER A 300 -12.90 -10.80 10.88
C SER A 300 -14.18 -11.29 11.56
N GLY A 301 -15.37 -10.89 11.09
CA GLY A 301 -16.62 -11.08 11.82
C GLY A 301 -16.93 -9.96 12.82
N SER A 302 -15.98 -9.04 13.04
CA SER A 302 -16.18 -7.86 13.89
C SER A 302 -17.22 -6.93 13.24
N HIS A 303 -18.12 -6.37 14.05
CA HIS A 303 -19.19 -5.51 13.56
C HIS A 303 -19.50 -4.39 14.55
N VAL A 304 -20.07 -3.31 14.03
CA VAL A 304 -20.53 -2.16 14.81
C VAL A 304 -21.97 -1.88 14.42
N GLY A 305 -22.90 -2.02 15.37
CA GLY A 305 -24.32 -1.74 15.12
C GLY A 305 -24.97 -2.63 14.06
N GLY A 306 -24.52 -3.88 13.92
CA GLY A 306 -25.02 -4.84 12.93
C GLY A 306 -24.47 -4.66 11.52
N LEU A 307 -23.51 -3.75 11.32
CA LEU A 307 -22.75 -3.60 10.08
C LEU A 307 -21.33 -4.12 10.24
N GLY A 308 -20.81 -4.82 9.23
CA GLY A 308 -19.44 -5.32 9.22
C GLY A 308 -18.41 -4.21 9.43
N LEU A 309 -17.38 -4.49 10.24
CA LEU A 309 -16.38 -3.49 10.65
C LEU A 309 -15.64 -2.93 9.42
N VAL A 310 -15.34 -3.77 8.44
CA VAL A 310 -14.69 -3.38 7.17
C VAL A 310 -15.47 -2.27 6.45
N PHE A 311 -16.79 -2.43 6.31
CA PHE A 311 -17.65 -1.43 5.68
C PHE A 311 -17.68 -0.13 6.48
N VAL A 312 -17.82 -0.22 7.81
CA VAL A 312 -17.86 0.94 8.69
C VAL A 312 -16.56 1.75 8.58
N ILE A 313 -15.40 1.09 8.58
CA ILE A 313 -14.09 1.74 8.41
C ILE A 313 -14.00 2.44 7.05
N ALA A 314 -14.31 1.71 5.97
CA ALA A 314 -14.25 2.23 4.61
C ALA A 314 -15.13 3.48 4.44
N MET A 315 -16.36 3.43 4.97
CA MET A 315 -17.30 4.55 4.95
C MET A 315 -16.83 5.72 5.80
N ILE A 316 -16.32 5.50 7.01
CA ILE A 316 -15.79 6.57 7.86
C ILE A 316 -14.62 7.28 7.15
N ILE A 317 -13.68 6.54 6.57
CA ILE A 317 -12.52 7.12 5.86
C ILE A 317 -12.97 7.94 4.65
N THR A 318 -13.89 7.39 3.84
CA THR A 318 -14.38 8.05 2.63
C THR A 318 -15.20 9.30 2.98
N LEU A 319 -16.12 9.20 3.94
CA LEU A 319 -16.92 10.33 4.41
C LEU A 319 -16.06 11.41 5.04
N LEU A 320 -15.06 11.03 5.86
CA LEU A 320 -14.08 11.97 6.41
C LEU A 320 -13.35 12.70 5.29
N GLY A 321 -12.89 11.99 4.26
CA GLY A 321 -12.25 12.58 3.08
C GLY A 321 -13.16 13.58 2.36
N LEU A 322 -14.43 13.23 2.14
CA LEU A 322 -15.42 14.12 1.51
C LEU A 322 -15.71 15.36 2.36
N VAL A 323 -15.86 15.20 3.68
CA VAL A 323 -16.07 16.32 4.61
C VAL A 323 -14.85 17.24 4.60
N LEU A 324 -13.64 16.70 4.68
CA LEU A 324 -12.40 17.49 4.61
C LEU A 324 -12.28 18.21 3.27
N MET A 325 -12.68 17.58 2.16
CA MET A 325 -12.72 18.20 0.83
C MET A 325 -13.72 19.36 0.79
N MET A 326 -14.92 19.21 1.36
CA MET A 326 -15.92 20.28 1.40
C MET A 326 -15.48 21.44 2.30
N LEU A 327 -14.89 21.15 3.46
CA LEU A 327 -14.32 22.17 4.34
C LEU A 327 -13.16 22.92 3.66
N SER A 328 -12.30 22.20 2.93
CA SER A 328 -11.24 22.80 2.12
C SER A 328 -11.82 23.69 1.02
N ARG A 329 -12.88 23.26 0.33
CA ARG A 329 -13.59 24.06 -0.69
C ARG A 329 -14.16 25.36 -0.14
N LEU A 330 -14.68 25.34 1.08
CA LEU A 330 -15.22 26.54 1.74
C LEU A 330 -14.11 27.51 2.20
N ARG A 331 -12.98 27.00 2.68
CA ARG A 331 -11.87 27.83 3.19
C ARG A 331 -10.93 28.35 2.09
N ALA A 332 -10.75 27.57 1.03
CA ALA A 332 -9.80 27.86 -0.05
C ALA A 332 -10.46 27.73 -1.43
N PRO A 333 -11.51 28.53 -1.75
CA PRO A 333 -12.22 28.43 -3.02
C PRO A 333 -11.31 28.69 -4.23
N ALA A 334 -10.24 29.48 -4.06
CA ALA A 334 -9.29 29.81 -5.12
C ALA A 334 -8.60 28.57 -5.72
N PHE A 335 -8.34 27.53 -4.93
CA PHE A 335 -7.77 26.27 -5.43
C PHE A 335 -8.78 25.53 -6.31
N PHE A 336 -10.01 25.37 -5.84
CA PHE A 336 -11.07 24.66 -6.58
C PHE A 336 -11.56 25.41 -7.82
N LEU A 337 -11.41 26.73 -7.85
CA LEU A 337 -11.67 27.56 -9.03
C LEU A 337 -10.49 27.55 -10.03
N GLY A 338 -9.40 26.84 -9.74
CA GLY A 338 -8.21 26.74 -10.59
C GLY A 338 -7.37 28.01 -10.67
N MET A 339 -7.59 28.98 -9.76
CA MET A 339 -6.86 30.25 -9.76
C MET A 339 -5.43 30.12 -9.21
N THR A 340 -5.17 29.13 -8.35
CA THR A 340 -3.83 28.91 -7.78
C THR A 340 -2.92 28.12 -8.71
N LEU A 341 -3.47 27.27 -9.60
CA LEU A 341 -2.70 26.50 -10.59
C LEU A 341 -2.17 27.35 -11.75
N ARG A 342 -2.88 28.42 -12.14
CA ARG A 342 -2.53 29.26 -13.31
C ARG A 342 -1.38 30.23 -13.08
N ARG A 343 -0.92 30.42 -11.84
CA ARG A 343 0.01 31.52 -11.50
C ARG A 343 1.41 31.38 -12.11
N HIS A 344 1.74 30.25 -12.74
CA HIS A 344 3.06 29.97 -13.34
C HIS A 344 3.01 29.43 -14.78
N ALA A 345 1.85 29.48 -15.45
CA ALA A 345 1.73 29.14 -16.87
C ALA A 345 1.99 30.35 -17.81
N THR A 346 2.64 31.40 -17.30
CA THR A 346 3.03 32.61 -18.02
C THR A 346 4.49 32.88 -17.81
#